data_AF-G8R4H5-F1
#
_entry.id   AF-G8R4H5-F1
#
_cell.length_a   1.000
_cell.length_b   1.000
_cell.length_c   1.000
_cell.angle_alpha   90.00
_cell.angle_beta   90.00
_cell.angle_gamma   90.00
#
_symmetry.space_group_name_H-M   'P 1'
#
loop_
_entity.id
_entity.type
_entity.pdbx_description
1 polymer ?
#
loop_
_entity_poly.entity_id
_entity_poly.type
_entity_poly.pdbx_seq_one_letter_code
_entity_poly.pdbx_strand_id
1 'polypeptide(L)'
;MKKMKLFALGLIGASMMMTSCADDDEDPAVGPSLTVTEENSAAGVVDGKVNTSADSLYFKWDTRAGDAKLETFEISKDGQPPFSVITENGNDLDDNIKSSDNESYQDGVKFATSAGVYTFKVTDRDGETSSVDIEVTIDPGTTPLSAEQSFTWERMGGSAGTGLAQFGLKWTSNSSTSAIIAEDAATVFVELPASAWTSITTKEDLAAAITAATPITTYEGISVTQSGTYDVVLATMTGTDVYIMHVTEATVTTGGSGTDITIDGMYKM
;
A
#
# COMPACT_ATOMS: atom_id res chain seq x y z
N MET A 1 59.49 -49.93 -64.92
CA MET A 1 60.29 -49.02 -64.08
C MET A 1 59.77 -49.15 -62.64
N LYS A 2 60.44 -49.94 -61.78
CA LYS A 2 61.18 -49.53 -60.54
C LYS A 2 60.40 -48.54 -59.65
N LYS A 3 59.75 -48.95 -58.54
CA LYS A 3 60.19 -49.37 -57.18
C LYS A 3 60.64 -48.22 -56.24
N MET A 4 60.24 -48.39 -54.96
CA MET A 4 60.71 -47.79 -53.68
C MET A 4 59.88 -46.59 -53.19
N LYS A 5 59.17 -46.64 -52.04
CA LYS A 5 59.54 -46.85 -50.62
C LYS A 5 60.34 -45.69 -49.99
N LEU A 6 59.81 -45.23 -48.86
CA LEU A 6 60.49 -44.94 -47.58
C LEU A 6 60.92 -43.49 -47.24
N PHE A 7 60.58 -43.15 -46.00
CA PHE A 7 61.35 -42.48 -44.94
C PHE A 7 60.84 -41.14 -44.38
N ALA A 8 60.83 -41.18 -43.04
CA ALA A 8 60.39 -40.22 -42.06
C ALA A 8 61.51 -39.25 -41.63
N LEU A 9 61.15 -38.43 -40.63
CA LEU A 9 61.94 -37.58 -39.73
C LEU A 9 62.16 -36.11 -40.15
N GLY A 10 61.46 -35.24 -39.41
CA GLY A 10 62.12 -34.43 -38.38
C GLY A 10 62.25 -32.94 -38.67
N LEU A 11 61.42 -32.12 -38.01
CA LEU A 11 61.93 -30.96 -37.29
C LEU A 11 60.89 -30.48 -36.26
N ILE A 12 61.25 -30.61 -34.99
CA ILE A 12 60.57 -29.99 -33.85
C ILE A 12 60.94 -28.50 -33.90
N GLY A 13 60.00 -27.66 -34.34
CA GLY A 13 60.10 -26.21 -34.23
C GLY A 13 59.44 -25.75 -32.95
N ALA A 14 60.24 -25.56 -31.90
CA ALA A 14 59.85 -24.87 -30.68
C ALA A 14 59.47 -23.41 -31.03
N SER A 15 58.18 -23.17 -31.23
CA SER A 15 57.62 -21.83 -31.22
C SER A 15 57.44 -21.46 -29.76
N MET A 16 58.40 -20.67 -29.27
CA MET A 16 58.25 -19.91 -28.03
C MET A 16 56.96 -19.10 -28.17
N MET A 17 55.90 -19.52 -27.46
CA MET A 17 54.78 -18.66 -27.19
C MET A 17 55.32 -17.54 -26.30
N MET A 18 55.58 -16.40 -26.93
CA MET A 18 55.65 -15.13 -26.22
C MET A 18 54.24 -14.92 -25.68
N THR A 19 53.98 -15.41 -24.46
CA THR A 19 52.98 -14.80 -23.57
C THR A 19 53.39 -13.34 -23.50
N SER A 20 52.73 -12.50 -24.30
CA SER A 20 52.72 -11.09 -24.01
C SER A 20 52.02 -11.00 -22.66
N CYS A 21 52.75 -10.53 -21.66
CA CYS A 21 52.12 -9.86 -20.54
C CYS A 21 51.13 -8.87 -21.15
N ALA A 22 49.83 -9.18 -21.04
CA ALA A 22 48.84 -8.12 -21.10
C ALA A 22 49.20 -7.21 -19.94
N ASP A 23 49.41 -5.93 -20.24
CA ASP A 23 49.68 -4.92 -19.23
C ASP A 23 48.59 -5.04 -18.15
N ASP A 24 49.05 -5.44 -16.97
CA ASP A 24 48.33 -5.38 -15.70
C ASP A 24 48.10 -3.89 -15.38
N ASP A 25 46.93 -3.63 -14.78
CA ASP A 25 46.68 -2.50 -13.87
C ASP A 25 46.37 -1.11 -14.46
N GLU A 26 45.31 -0.99 -15.26
CA GLU A 26 44.42 0.17 -15.06
C GLU A 26 43.25 -0.30 -14.20
N ASP A 27 43.37 -0.09 -12.88
CA ASP A 27 42.25 -0.25 -11.96
C ASP A 27 41.05 0.53 -12.53
N PRO A 28 39.84 -0.07 -12.59
CA PRO A 28 38.68 0.63 -13.13
C PRO A 28 38.44 1.89 -12.29
N ALA A 29 38.28 3.03 -12.97
CA ALA A 29 37.98 4.30 -12.32
C ALA A 29 36.82 4.12 -11.32
N VAL A 30 37.05 4.50 -10.07
CA VAL A 30 36.05 4.41 -9.01
C VAL A 30 35.18 5.65 -9.09
N GLY A 31 33.91 5.45 -9.46
CA GLY A 31 32.90 6.50 -9.49
C GLY A 31 32.48 7.00 -8.11
N PRO A 32 31.60 8.02 -8.04
CA PRO A 32 31.09 8.51 -6.78
C PRO A 32 30.17 7.49 -6.11
N SER A 33 29.97 7.64 -4.80
CA SER A 33 28.95 6.89 -4.06
C SER A 33 27.88 7.83 -3.51
N LEU A 34 26.65 7.34 -3.41
CA LEU A 34 25.49 8.07 -2.95
C LEU A 34 24.65 7.21 -2.01
N THR A 35 24.32 7.75 -0.84
CA THR A 35 23.30 7.22 0.06
C THR A 35 22.24 8.29 0.29
N VAL A 36 20.97 7.89 0.32
CA VAL A 36 19.84 8.78 0.61
C VAL A 36 18.97 8.17 1.70
N THR A 37 18.56 8.99 2.66
CA THR A 37 17.65 8.63 3.75
C THR A 37 16.44 9.57 3.76
N GLU A 38 15.32 9.10 4.29
CA GLU A 38 14.12 9.90 4.53
C GLU A 38 13.81 9.88 6.03
N GLU A 39 13.63 11.05 6.65
CA GLU A 39 13.55 11.20 8.11
C GLU A 39 12.12 11.42 8.67
N ASN A 40 11.10 11.69 7.84
CA ASN A 40 9.74 11.94 8.34
C ASN A 40 8.82 10.71 8.34
N SER A 41 9.16 9.65 7.63
CA SER A 41 8.42 8.39 7.66
C SER A 41 8.83 7.55 8.87
N ALA A 42 7.85 6.87 9.47
CA ALA A 42 8.07 6.05 10.67
C ALA A 42 9.08 4.90 10.45
N ALA A 43 9.20 4.42 9.20
CA ALA A 43 10.10 3.35 8.81
C ALA A 43 11.37 3.83 8.08
N GLY A 44 11.44 5.11 7.68
CA GLY A 44 12.48 5.61 6.78
C GLY A 44 12.41 4.99 5.38
N VAL A 45 13.56 4.96 4.69
CA VAL A 45 13.72 4.27 3.41
C VAL A 45 13.99 2.79 3.67
N VAL A 46 13.09 1.91 3.22
CA VAL A 46 13.24 0.45 3.30
C VAL A 46 13.16 -0.13 1.90
N ASP A 47 14.19 -0.85 1.47
CA ASP A 47 14.29 -1.46 0.12
C ASP A 47 14.01 -0.46 -1.03
N GLY A 48 14.47 0.79 -0.87
CA GLY A 48 14.24 1.85 -1.86
C GLY A 48 12.81 2.41 -1.86
N LYS A 49 12.04 2.19 -0.79
CA LYS A 49 10.66 2.67 -0.67
C LYS A 49 10.44 3.46 0.60
N VAL A 50 9.53 4.42 0.51
CA VAL A 50 8.99 5.19 1.64
C VAL A 50 7.48 5.10 1.57
N ASN A 51 6.86 4.54 2.62
CA ASN A 51 5.41 4.63 2.80
C ASN A 51 5.12 5.61 3.94
N THR A 52 4.34 6.65 3.66
CA THR A 52 4.13 7.72 4.63
C THR A 52 2.75 8.35 4.54
N SER A 53 2.23 8.81 5.67
CA SER A 53 1.07 9.69 5.78
C SER A 53 1.45 11.12 6.19
N ALA A 54 2.76 11.42 6.28
CA ALA A 54 3.24 12.74 6.65
C ALA A 54 2.96 13.76 5.54
N ASP A 55 2.69 15.02 5.91
CA ASP A 55 2.44 16.12 4.97
C ASP A 55 3.71 16.56 4.20
N SER A 56 4.88 16.15 4.68
CA SER A 56 6.16 16.48 4.05
C SER A 56 7.15 15.32 4.08
N LEU A 57 7.96 15.23 3.03
CA LEU A 57 9.11 14.34 2.93
C LEU A 57 10.38 15.10 3.28
N TYR A 58 11.29 14.48 4.01
CA TYR A 58 12.58 15.07 4.32
C TYR A 58 13.70 14.13 3.93
N PHE A 59 14.33 14.41 2.80
CA PHE A 59 15.43 13.62 2.27
C PHE A 59 16.76 14.22 2.65
N LYS A 60 17.70 13.36 3.04
CA LYS A 60 19.09 13.71 3.28
C LYS A 60 19.98 12.75 2.52
N TRP A 61 21.13 13.24 2.11
CA TRP A 61 22.08 12.45 1.37
C TRP A 61 23.49 12.57 1.93
N ASP A 62 24.27 11.51 1.72
CA ASP A 62 25.72 11.49 1.90
C ASP A 62 26.33 10.99 0.60
N THR A 63 27.14 11.84 -0.02
CA THR A 63 27.91 11.48 -1.20
C THR A 63 29.40 11.51 -0.90
N ARG A 64 30.15 10.63 -1.56
CA ARG A 64 31.61 10.60 -1.52
C ARG A 64 32.16 10.54 -2.93
N ALA A 65 33.15 11.38 -3.19
CA ALA A 65 33.97 11.31 -4.40
C ALA A 65 34.67 9.94 -4.48
N GLY A 66 34.81 9.42 -5.69
CA GLY A 66 35.73 8.34 -5.99
C GLY A 66 37.07 8.93 -6.43
N ASP A 67 37.51 8.61 -7.65
CA ASP A 67 38.77 9.11 -8.19
C ASP A 67 38.69 10.59 -8.60
N ALA A 68 37.52 11.03 -9.08
CA ALA A 68 37.24 12.42 -9.44
C ALA A 68 36.41 13.15 -8.39
N LYS A 69 36.58 14.47 -8.32
CA LYS A 69 35.76 15.34 -7.44
C LYS A 69 34.33 15.38 -7.93
N LEU A 70 33.39 15.48 -7.00
CA LEU A 70 31.99 15.69 -7.30
C LEU A 70 31.78 17.01 -8.08
N GLU A 71 30.82 17.02 -8.99
CA GLU A 71 30.48 18.18 -9.81
C GLU A 71 29.03 18.62 -9.63
N THR A 72 28.06 17.73 -9.85
CA THR A 72 26.63 18.08 -9.77
C THR A 72 25.86 17.12 -8.86
N PHE A 73 24.77 17.64 -8.28
CA PHE A 73 23.79 16.85 -7.55
C PHE A 73 22.39 17.24 -8.01
N GLU A 74 21.60 16.27 -8.44
CA GLU A 74 20.28 16.48 -9.01
C GLU A 74 19.25 15.62 -8.29
N ILE A 75 18.05 16.17 -8.11
CA ILE A 75 16.88 15.43 -7.65
C ILE A 75 15.82 15.59 -8.72
N SER A 76 15.25 14.50 -9.22
CA SER A 76 14.13 14.53 -10.15
C SER A 76 12.99 13.64 -9.66
N LYS A 77 11.82 13.78 -10.27
CA LYS A 77 10.66 12.95 -9.93
C LYS A 77 9.97 12.46 -11.19
N ASP A 78 9.65 11.16 -11.25
CA ASP A 78 8.91 10.53 -12.34
C ASP A 78 9.48 10.89 -13.74
N GLY A 79 10.81 10.93 -13.85
CA GLY A 79 11.53 11.28 -15.08
C GLY A 79 11.36 12.72 -15.56
N GLN A 80 10.79 13.60 -14.73
CA GLN A 80 10.72 15.04 -15.01
C GLN A 80 12.11 15.70 -14.85
N PRO A 81 12.30 16.92 -15.37
CA PRO A 81 13.53 17.67 -15.14
C PRO A 81 13.87 17.79 -13.65
N PRO A 82 15.17 17.94 -13.30
CA PRO A 82 15.58 18.13 -11.92
C PRO A 82 14.88 19.32 -11.25
N PHE A 83 14.66 19.20 -9.93
CA PHE A 83 14.13 20.26 -9.10
C PHE A 83 15.14 21.39 -8.93
N SER A 84 14.72 22.62 -9.22
CA SER A 84 15.41 23.83 -8.77
C SER A 84 15.01 24.12 -7.32
N VAL A 85 15.92 23.86 -6.39
CA VAL A 85 15.64 23.97 -4.95
C VAL A 85 16.88 24.39 -4.16
N ILE A 86 16.65 25.23 -3.14
CA ILE A 86 17.66 25.56 -2.14
C ILE A 86 17.61 24.52 -1.03
N THR A 87 18.73 23.87 -0.77
CA THR A 87 18.90 22.86 0.27
C THR A 87 18.95 23.50 1.66
N GLU A 88 18.96 22.67 2.70
CA GLU A 88 19.01 23.13 4.09
C GLU A 88 20.31 23.84 4.45
N ASN A 89 21.44 23.43 3.86
CA ASN A 89 22.71 24.15 4.03
C ASN A 89 22.82 25.39 3.13
N GLY A 90 21.77 25.73 2.39
CA GLY A 90 21.71 26.92 1.52
C GLY A 90 22.46 26.74 0.20
N ASN A 91 22.61 25.51 -0.28
CA ASN A 91 23.13 25.24 -1.61
C ASN A 91 22.00 25.28 -2.63
N ASP A 92 22.27 25.83 -3.82
CA ASP A 92 21.34 25.78 -4.94
C ASP A 92 21.67 24.55 -5.78
N LEU A 93 20.69 23.68 -6.03
CA LEU A 93 20.90 22.47 -6.84
C LEU A 93 21.01 22.78 -8.35
N ASP A 94 20.66 24.00 -8.79
CA ASP A 94 20.96 24.44 -10.16
C ASP A 94 22.47 24.76 -10.35
N ASP A 95 23.22 24.93 -9.26
CA ASP A 95 24.66 25.20 -9.27
C ASP A 95 25.49 23.92 -9.06
N ASN A 96 26.74 23.95 -9.53
CA ASN A 96 27.70 22.89 -9.23
C ASN A 96 28.03 22.84 -7.73
N ILE A 97 28.35 21.64 -7.25
CA ILE A 97 28.84 21.41 -5.88
C ILE A 97 30.08 22.28 -5.65
N LYS A 98 30.04 23.04 -4.56
CA LYS A 98 31.11 23.96 -4.18
C LYS A 98 32.42 23.20 -3.98
N SER A 99 33.54 23.83 -4.33
CA SER A 99 34.88 23.24 -4.15
C SER A 99 35.21 22.85 -2.70
N SER A 100 34.53 23.40 -1.70
CA SER A 100 34.70 22.98 -0.30
C SER A 100 34.08 21.63 0.01
N ASP A 101 33.12 21.18 -0.80
CA ASP A 101 32.24 20.04 -0.52
C ASP A 101 32.37 18.94 -1.60
N ASN A 102 33.26 19.11 -2.57
CA ASN A 102 33.39 18.23 -3.74
C ASN A 102 34.15 16.92 -3.47
N GLU A 103 34.62 16.70 -2.24
CA GLU A 103 35.14 15.41 -1.73
C GLU A 103 34.03 14.61 -1.05
N SER A 104 33.15 15.32 -0.34
CA SER A 104 31.98 14.77 0.33
C SER A 104 30.92 15.84 0.45
N TYR A 105 29.76 15.56 -0.12
CA TYR A 105 28.63 16.47 -0.11
C TYR A 105 27.48 15.82 0.67
N GLN A 106 27.20 16.40 1.84
CA GLN A 106 26.14 16.01 2.75
C GLN A 106 25.18 17.18 2.92
N ASP A 107 23.91 16.96 2.61
CA ASP A 107 22.88 17.99 2.67
C ASP A 107 21.48 17.36 2.74
N GLY A 108 20.44 18.19 2.75
CA GLY A 108 19.06 17.75 2.81
C GLY A 108 18.08 18.72 2.17
N VAL A 109 16.87 18.22 1.89
CA VAL A 109 15.77 19.01 1.35
C VAL A 109 14.42 18.49 1.83
N LYS A 110 13.49 19.43 2.02
CA LYS A 110 12.10 19.14 2.42
C LYS A 110 11.15 19.42 1.27
N PHE A 111 10.31 18.44 0.93
CA PHE A 111 9.25 18.57 -0.08
C PHE A 111 7.87 18.42 0.55
N ALA A 112 6.86 19.02 -0.08
CA ALA A 112 5.47 18.62 0.18
C ALA A 112 5.28 17.16 -0.27
N THR A 113 4.61 16.35 0.55
CA THR A 113 4.44 14.94 0.25
C THR A 113 3.66 14.75 -1.04
N SER A 114 4.23 13.97 -1.95
CA SER A 114 3.57 13.54 -3.17
C SER A 114 4.12 12.18 -3.59
N ALA A 115 3.21 11.25 -3.93
CA ALA A 115 3.58 9.92 -4.39
C ALA A 115 4.33 9.98 -5.73
N GLY A 116 5.20 9.01 -5.99
CA GLY A 116 6.01 8.90 -7.20
C GLY A 116 7.42 8.41 -6.90
N VAL A 117 8.27 8.33 -7.92
CA VAL A 117 9.67 7.91 -7.77
C VAL A 117 10.55 9.15 -7.78
N TYR A 118 11.29 9.37 -6.69
CA TYR A 118 12.31 10.39 -6.59
C TYR A 118 13.66 9.79 -6.94
N THR A 119 14.34 10.35 -7.93
CA THR A 119 15.67 9.93 -8.36
C THR A 119 16.68 10.97 -7.91
N PHE A 120 17.61 10.56 -7.07
CA PHE A 120 18.75 11.34 -6.61
C PHE A 120 19.96 10.92 -7.42
N LYS A 121 20.69 11.87 -7.99
CA LYS A 121 21.85 11.60 -8.83
C LYS A 121 23.00 12.51 -8.46
N VAL A 122 24.19 11.94 -8.37
CA VAL A 122 25.45 12.67 -8.26
C VAL A 122 26.33 12.35 -9.47
N THR A 123 26.98 13.37 -10.02
CA THR A 123 27.93 13.25 -11.13
C THR A 123 29.27 13.82 -10.70
N ASP A 124 30.36 13.12 -10.99
CA ASP A 124 31.72 13.64 -10.79
C ASP A 124 32.25 14.37 -12.03
N ARG A 125 33.43 14.99 -11.92
CA ARG A 125 34.05 15.77 -13.00
C ARG A 125 34.54 14.95 -14.19
N ASP A 126 34.64 13.63 -14.04
CA ASP A 126 34.96 12.73 -15.15
C ASP A 126 33.68 12.22 -15.84
N GLY A 127 32.51 12.58 -15.31
CA GLY A 127 31.19 12.27 -15.85
C GLY A 127 30.61 10.94 -15.35
N GLU A 128 31.24 10.30 -14.38
CA GLU A 128 30.73 9.07 -13.75
C GLU A 128 29.61 9.41 -12.77
N THR A 129 28.62 8.52 -12.65
CA THR A 129 27.37 8.83 -11.95
C THR A 129 26.98 7.76 -10.96
N SER A 130 26.38 8.19 -9.85
CA SER A 130 25.67 7.31 -8.92
C SER A 130 24.24 7.79 -8.78
N SER A 131 23.28 6.87 -8.68
CA SER A 131 21.88 7.22 -8.54
C SER A 131 21.16 6.32 -7.54
N VAL A 132 20.21 6.91 -6.82
CA VAL A 132 19.32 6.23 -5.89
C VAL A 132 17.89 6.61 -6.23
N ASP A 133 17.07 5.60 -6.47
CA ASP A 133 15.62 5.77 -6.65
C ASP A 133 14.90 5.46 -5.35
N ILE A 134 14.00 6.35 -4.95
CA ILE A 134 13.11 6.17 -3.81
C ILE A 134 11.66 6.23 -4.29
N GLU A 135 10.96 5.10 -4.21
CA GLU A 135 9.52 5.01 -4.45
C GLU A 135 8.77 5.53 -3.23
N VAL A 136 8.02 6.62 -3.38
CA VAL A 136 7.17 7.17 -2.33
C VAL A 136 5.73 6.76 -2.58
N THR A 137 5.14 6.04 -1.62
CA THR A 137 3.71 5.78 -1.54
C THR A 137 3.10 6.61 -0.41
N ILE A 138 1.89 7.11 -0.64
CA ILE A 138 1.12 7.83 0.38
C ILE A 138 0.15 6.83 1.00
N ASP A 139 0.27 6.62 2.29
CA ASP A 139 -0.76 5.98 3.08
C ASP A 139 -1.83 7.04 3.39
N PRO A 140 -3.08 6.90 2.90
CA PRO A 140 -4.14 7.86 3.20
C PRO A 140 -4.48 7.92 4.71
N GLY A 141 -3.87 7.06 5.53
CA GLY A 141 -4.27 6.84 6.90
C GLY A 141 -5.55 6.00 6.93
N THR A 142 -5.86 5.48 8.12
CA THR A 142 -7.11 4.77 8.36
C THR A 142 -7.90 5.44 9.48
N THR A 143 -9.21 5.42 9.34
CA THR A 143 -10.15 5.95 10.31
C THR A 143 -10.67 4.78 11.15
N PRO A 144 -10.39 4.71 12.46
CA PRO A 144 -10.95 3.66 13.31
C PRO A 144 -12.48 3.68 13.26
N LEU A 145 -13.09 2.50 13.27
CA LEU A 145 -14.51 2.37 13.51
C LEU A 145 -14.88 2.87 14.91
N SER A 146 -16.14 3.27 15.08
CA SER A 146 -16.69 3.62 16.38
C SER A 146 -16.56 2.47 17.38
N ALA A 147 -16.67 2.80 18.67
CA ALA A 147 -16.95 1.79 19.68
C ALA A 147 -18.25 1.03 19.35
N GLU A 148 -18.37 -0.18 19.89
CA GLU A 148 -19.56 -1.00 19.72
C GLU A 148 -20.79 -0.33 20.34
N GLN A 149 -21.87 -0.28 19.57
CA GLN A 149 -23.15 0.29 19.99
C GLN A 149 -24.25 -0.75 19.80
N SER A 150 -25.20 -0.85 20.73
CA SER A 150 -26.33 -1.76 20.62
C SER A 150 -27.36 -1.25 19.61
N PHE A 151 -28.01 -2.16 18.90
CA PHE A 151 -29.25 -1.88 18.16
C PHE A 151 -30.32 -2.90 18.51
N THR A 152 -31.58 -2.50 18.29
CA THR A 152 -32.75 -3.37 18.36
C THR A 152 -33.63 -3.10 17.14
N TRP A 153 -34.05 -4.15 16.46
CA TRP A 153 -35.07 -4.10 15.41
C TRP A 153 -36.33 -4.80 15.88
N GLU A 154 -37.46 -4.11 15.80
CA GLU A 154 -38.72 -4.63 16.30
C GLU A 154 -39.78 -4.66 15.23
N ARG A 155 -40.43 -5.80 15.08
CA ARG A 155 -41.65 -5.96 14.29
C ARG A 155 -42.76 -6.50 15.18
N MET A 156 -43.74 -5.66 15.47
CA MET A 156 -44.86 -5.99 16.35
C MET A 156 -46.10 -6.35 15.55
N GLY A 157 -46.54 -7.61 15.67
CA GLY A 157 -47.63 -8.22 14.92
C GLY A 157 -47.48 -8.07 13.40
N GLY A 158 -48.46 -7.40 12.79
CA GLY A 158 -48.49 -7.14 11.34
C GLY A 158 -47.77 -5.86 10.88
N SER A 159 -47.28 -5.03 11.80
CA SER A 159 -46.72 -3.71 11.49
C SER A 159 -45.35 -3.81 10.84
N ALA A 160 -44.95 -2.81 10.05
CA ALA A 160 -43.57 -2.71 9.55
C ALA A 160 -42.56 -2.67 10.71
N GLY A 161 -41.39 -3.27 10.50
CA GLY A 161 -40.30 -3.28 11.46
C GLY A 161 -39.66 -1.90 11.62
N THR A 162 -39.11 -1.64 12.80
CA THR A 162 -38.49 -0.36 13.19
C THR A 162 -37.04 -0.57 13.64
N GLY A 163 -36.24 0.51 13.73
CA GLY A 163 -34.82 0.46 14.14
C GLY A 163 -33.81 0.25 13.00
N LEU A 164 -34.28 0.00 11.78
CA LEU A 164 -33.42 -0.29 10.61
C LEU A 164 -33.00 0.93 9.80
N ALA A 165 -33.74 2.04 9.90
CA ALA A 165 -33.58 3.19 9.01
C ALA A 165 -32.18 3.83 9.07
N GLN A 166 -31.52 3.79 10.24
CA GLN A 166 -30.15 4.30 10.40
C GLN A 166 -29.12 3.55 9.54
N PHE A 167 -29.40 2.28 9.23
CA PHE A 167 -28.56 1.42 8.40
C PHE A 167 -28.97 1.47 6.92
N GLY A 168 -29.94 2.33 6.57
CA GLY A 168 -30.52 2.36 5.23
C GLY A 168 -31.26 1.07 4.87
N LEU A 169 -31.79 0.35 5.86
CA LEU A 169 -32.55 -0.89 5.68
C LEU A 169 -34.01 -0.71 6.09
N LYS A 170 -34.86 -1.63 5.63
CA LYS A 170 -36.28 -1.72 6.03
C LYS A 170 -36.71 -3.16 6.24
N TRP A 171 -37.78 -3.32 7.00
CA TRP A 171 -38.40 -4.63 7.26
C TRP A 171 -39.91 -4.56 7.11
N THR A 172 -40.41 -4.76 5.89
CA THR A 172 -41.85 -4.58 5.60
C THR A 172 -42.67 -5.85 5.77
N SER A 173 -42.05 -7.02 5.63
CA SER A 173 -42.73 -8.33 5.62
C SER A 173 -41.83 -9.45 6.13
N ASN A 174 -42.45 -10.61 6.38
CA ASN A 174 -41.77 -11.87 6.68
C ASN A 174 -42.14 -12.89 5.59
N SER A 175 -41.27 -13.89 5.39
CA SER A 175 -41.68 -15.14 4.76
C SER A 175 -42.46 -15.99 5.77
N SER A 176 -42.78 -17.24 5.41
CA SER A 176 -43.40 -18.18 6.36
C SER A 176 -42.50 -18.53 7.55
N THR A 177 -41.18 -18.36 7.41
CA THR A 177 -40.19 -18.82 8.40
C THR A 177 -39.15 -17.78 8.76
N SER A 178 -38.96 -16.73 7.95
CA SER A 178 -37.86 -15.77 8.12
C SER A 178 -38.29 -14.31 8.05
N ALA A 179 -37.52 -13.44 8.70
CA ALA A 179 -37.63 -11.99 8.55
C ALA A 179 -37.10 -11.60 7.18
N ILE A 180 -37.76 -10.68 6.47
CA ILE A 180 -37.26 -10.16 5.18
C ILE A 180 -36.72 -8.76 5.42
N ILE A 181 -35.41 -8.68 5.67
CA ILE A 181 -34.69 -7.41 5.82
C ILE A 181 -34.23 -6.99 4.45
N ALA A 182 -34.69 -5.83 3.97
CA ALA A 182 -34.44 -5.36 2.62
C ALA A 182 -33.67 -4.04 2.62
N GLU A 183 -32.94 -3.79 1.54
CA GLU A 183 -32.34 -2.50 1.24
C GLU A 183 -33.41 -1.39 1.13
N ASP A 184 -33.08 -0.20 1.64
CA ASP A 184 -33.90 1.00 1.52
C ASP A 184 -33.09 2.22 1.05
N ALA A 185 -32.51 2.98 1.97
CA ALA A 185 -31.67 4.13 1.65
C ALA A 185 -30.19 3.78 1.45
N ALA A 186 -29.77 2.57 1.86
CA ALA A 186 -28.45 2.06 1.57
C ALA A 186 -28.24 1.94 0.05
N THR A 187 -26.99 2.13 -0.37
CA THR A 187 -26.56 1.96 -1.78
C THR A 187 -25.94 0.59 -2.04
N VAL A 188 -25.45 -0.05 -0.99
CA VAL A 188 -24.96 -1.42 -1.00
C VAL A 188 -25.37 -2.08 0.32
N PHE A 189 -25.89 -3.30 0.22
CA PHE A 189 -26.18 -4.17 1.36
C PHE A 189 -25.54 -5.53 1.12
N VAL A 190 -24.79 -6.05 2.09
CA VAL A 190 -24.05 -7.32 1.98
C VAL A 190 -24.15 -8.13 3.27
N GLU A 191 -23.98 -9.44 3.14
CA GLU A 191 -23.62 -10.33 4.24
C GLU A 191 -22.11 -10.59 4.19
N LEU A 192 -21.44 -10.42 5.33
CA LEU A 192 -20.00 -10.66 5.47
C LEU A 192 -19.76 -11.91 6.33
N PRO A 193 -18.57 -12.55 6.22
CA PRO A 193 -18.19 -13.62 7.14
C PRO A 193 -18.21 -13.14 8.59
N ALA A 194 -18.62 -14.01 9.54
CA ALA A 194 -18.70 -13.66 10.96
C ALA A 194 -17.39 -13.10 11.54
N SER A 195 -16.25 -13.59 11.07
CA SER A 195 -14.92 -13.10 11.46
C SER A 195 -14.71 -11.61 11.19
N ALA A 196 -15.41 -11.04 10.19
CA ALA A 196 -15.31 -9.63 9.81
C ALA A 196 -15.62 -8.68 10.97
N TRP A 197 -16.51 -9.08 11.89
CA TRP A 197 -16.87 -8.26 13.06
C TRP A 197 -15.67 -7.89 13.94
N THR A 198 -14.71 -8.80 14.06
CA THR A 198 -13.51 -8.63 14.89
C THR A 198 -12.29 -8.22 14.08
N SER A 199 -12.16 -8.67 12.83
CA SER A 199 -11.00 -8.37 12.00
C SER A 199 -11.03 -6.98 11.38
N ILE A 200 -12.21 -6.44 11.07
CA ILE A 200 -12.34 -5.12 10.47
C ILE A 200 -12.40 -4.07 11.59
N THR A 201 -11.44 -3.15 11.58
CA THR A 201 -11.29 -2.13 12.64
C THR A 201 -11.30 -0.70 12.10
N THR A 202 -11.28 -0.52 10.79
CA THR A 202 -11.23 0.77 10.11
C THR A 202 -12.38 0.94 9.12
N LYS A 203 -12.75 2.19 8.82
CA LYS A 203 -13.80 2.50 7.85
C LYS A 203 -13.39 2.11 6.43
N GLU A 204 -12.13 2.29 6.10
CA GLU A 204 -11.56 2.01 4.79
C GLU A 204 -11.56 0.49 4.51
N ASP A 205 -11.16 -0.32 5.50
CA ASP A 205 -11.23 -1.79 5.39
C ASP A 205 -12.68 -2.27 5.29
N LEU A 206 -13.61 -1.65 6.03
CA LEU A 206 -15.03 -1.99 5.94
C LEU A 206 -15.60 -1.65 4.56
N ALA A 207 -15.31 -0.46 4.05
CA ALA A 207 -15.74 -0.04 2.72
C ALA A 207 -15.20 -0.97 1.62
N ALA A 208 -13.92 -1.37 1.72
CA ALA A 208 -13.30 -2.33 0.82
C ALA A 208 -13.97 -3.71 0.91
N ALA A 209 -14.26 -4.20 2.13
CA ALA A 209 -14.94 -5.47 2.33
C ALA A 209 -16.37 -5.47 1.75
N ILE A 210 -17.13 -4.39 1.94
CA ILE A 210 -18.47 -4.22 1.36
C ILE A 210 -18.39 -4.22 -0.17
N THR A 211 -17.42 -3.50 -0.75
CA THR A 211 -17.25 -3.40 -2.20
C THR A 211 -16.83 -4.72 -2.84
N ALA A 212 -16.03 -5.53 -2.13
CA ALA A 212 -15.57 -6.83 -2.61
C ALA A 212 -16.63 -7.95 -2.46
N ALA A 213 -17.57 -7.80 -1.51
CA ALA A 213 -18.64 -8.75 -1.28
C ALA A 213 -19.70 -8.70 -2.39
N THR A 214 -20.48 -9.78 -2.52
CA THR A 214 -21.61 -9.82 -3.47
C THR A 214 -22.82 -9.10 -2.85
N PRO A 215 -23.35 -8.02 -3.47
CA PRO A 215 -24.51 -7.33 -2.95
C PRO A 215 -25.75 -8.22 -2.88
N ILE A 216 -26.54 -8.04 -1.83
CA ILE A 216 -27.85 -8.67 -1.63
C ILE A 216 -28.93 -7.60 -1.56
N THR A 217 -30.10 -7.89 -2.12
CA THR A 217 -31.26 -6.99 -2.03
C THR A 217 -32.10 -7.25 -0.78
N THR A 218 -32.00 -8.48 -0.26
CA THR A 218 -32.77 -8.98 0.89
C THR A 218 -31.96 -10.00 1.67
N TYR A 219 -32.12 -9.98 2.99
CA TYR A 219 -31.57 -10.96 3.93
C TYR A 219 -32.72 -11.68 4.66
N GLU A 220 -32.67 -13.02 4.68
CA GLU A 220 -33.71 -13.89 5.23
C GLU A 220 -33.18 -14.94 6.24
N GLY A 221 -32.04 -14.67 6.88
CA GLY A 221 -31.41 -15.64 7.78
C GLY A 221 -31.95 -15.68 9.21
N ILE A 222 -32.79 -14.73 9.62
CA ILE A 222 -33.37 -14.68 10.97
C ILE A 222 -34.75 -15.36 11.00
N SER A 223 -34.94 -16.33 11.89
CA SER A 223 -36.22 -17.02 12.08
C SER A 223 -37.28 -16.10 12.69
N VAL A 224 -38.52 -16.22 12.21
CA VAL A 224 -39.71 -15.56 12.78
C VAL A 224 -40.67 -16.54 13.45
N THR A 225 -40.25 -17.81 13.57
CA THR A 225 -41.06 -18.87 14.17
C THR A 225 -40.49 -19.39 15.49
N GLN A 226 -39.22 -19.08 15.77
CA GLN A 226 -38.52 -19.53 16.96
C GLN A 226 -37.46 -18.50 17.38
N SER A 227 -37.39 -18.20 18.67
CA SER A 227 -36.29 -17.43 19.26
C SER A 227 -34.97 -18.18 19.14
N GLY A 228 -33.85 -17.47 18.97
CA GLY A 228 -32.54 -18.09 18.85
C GLY A 228 -31.40 -17.08 18.91
N THR A 229 -30.19 -17.62 19.00
CA THR A 229 -28.93 -16.88 18.91
C THR A 229 -28.38 -16.95 17.49
N TYR A 230 -27.69 -15.89 17.08
CA TYR A 230 -27.13 -15.73 15.74
C TYR A 230 -25.67 -15.28 15.82
N ASP A 231 -24.92 -15.57 14.76
CA ASP A 231 -23.56 -15.07 14.53
C ASP A 231 -23.49 -14.54 13.09
N VAL A 232 -24.31 -13.54 12.82
CA VAL A 232 -24.53 -13.01 11.48
C VAL A 232 -23.94 -11.61 11.41
N VAL A 233 -23.12 -11.37 10.38
CA VAL A 233 -22.56 -10.05 10.12
C VAL A 233 -23.14 -9.50 8.83
N LEU A 234 -23.85 -8.39 8.98
CA LEU A 234 -24.41 -7.61 7.89
C LEU A 234 -23.66 -6.30 7.77
N ALA A 235 -23.52 -5.78 6.56
CA ALA A 235 -22.92 -4.47 6.36
C ALA A 235 -23.64 -3.67 5.28
N THR A 236 -23.64 -2.35 5.46
CA THR A 236 -24.29 -1.41 4.54
C THR A 236 -23.37 -0.24 4.24
N MET A 237 -23.56 0.36 3.07
CA MET A 237 -22.86 1.56 2.63
C MET A 237 -23.86 2.55 2.02
N THR A 238 -23.78 3.81 2.43
CA THR A 238 -24.52 4.94 1.84
C THR A 238 -23.56 6.09 1.59
N GLY A 239 -23.10 6.25 0.35
CA GLY A 239 -22.03 7.21 0.06
C GLY A 239 -20.75 6.82 0.82
N THR A 240 -20.30 7.67 1.74
CA THR A 240 -19.13 7.40 2.60
C THR A 240 -19.47 6.77 3.95
N ASP A 241 -20.75 6.74 4.33
CA ASP A 241 -21.18 6.17 5.60
C ASP A 241 -21.26 4.65 5.47
N VAL A 242 -20.54 3.95 6.34
CA VAL A 242 -20.49 2.49 6.40
C VAL A 242 -20.94 2.00 7.78
N TYR A 243 -21.68 0.90 7.79
CA TYR A 243 -22.07 0.23 9.03
C TYR A 243 -21.76 -1.25 8.92
N ILE A 244 -21.18 -1.81 9.97
CA ILE A 244 -21.10 -3.25 10.20
C ILE A 244 -21.98 -3.58 11.40
N MET A 245 -22.83 -4.59 11.26
CA MET A 245 -23.82 -5.01 12.25
C MET A 245 -23.62 -6.49 12.55
N HIS A 246 -23.52 -6.84 13.82
CA HIS A 246 -23.48 -8.21 14.32
C HIS A 246 -24.81 -8.53 15.00
N VAL A 247 -25.64 -9.34 14.33
CA VAL A 247 -26.91 -9.82 14.88
C VAL A 247 -26.62 -11.00 15.80
N THR A 248 -27.02 -10.88 17.06
CA THR A 248 -26.67 -11.85 18.11
C THR A 248 -27.85 -12.66 18.59
N GLU A 249 -29.05 -12.09 18.56
CA GLU A 249 -30.25 -12.72 19.11
C GLU A 249 -31.50 -12.28 18.37
N ALA A 250 -32.48 -13.17 18.28
CA ALA A 250 -33.85 -12.81 18.00
C ALA A 250 -34.81 -13.49 18.97
N THR A 251 -35.78 -12.74 19.48
CA THR A 251 -36.88 -13.23 20.30
C THR A 251 -38.17 -13.20 19.51
N VAL A 252 -38.89 -14.33 19.48
CA VAL A 252 -40.18 -14.48 18.81
C VAL A 252 -41.26 -14.79 19.85
N THR A 253 -42.26 -13.91 19.94
CA THR A 253 -43.42 -14.10 20.82
C THR A 253 -44.70 -14.15 20.00
N THR A 254 -45.44 -15.25 20.07
CA THR A 254 -46.74 -15.37 19.38
C THR A 254 -47.89 -15.21 20.38
N GLY A 255 -48.80 -14.28 20.09
CA GLY A 255 -49.99 -14.01 20.91
C GLY A 255 -51.26 -13.86 20.08
N GLY A 256 -52.37 -13.51 20.74
CA GLY A 256 -53.68 -13.36 20.08
C GLY A 256 -53.75 -12.24 19.03
N SER A 257 -52.78 -11.31 19.04
CA SER A 257 -52.71 -10.16 18.12
C SER A 257 -51.70 -10.35 16.97
N GLY A 258 -51.04 -11.52 16.88
CA GLY A 258 -50.01 -11.82 15.89
C GLY A 258 -48.69 -12.28 16.52
N THR A 259 -47.62 -12.19 15.73
CA THR A 259 -46.26 -12.55 16.14
C THR A 259 -45.42 -11.30 16.27
N ASP A 260 -44.85 -11.09 17.45
CA ASP A 260 -43.91 -10.03 17.76
C ASP A 260 -42.49 -10.59 17.67
N ILE A 261 -41.61 -9.87 16.98
CA ILE A 261 -40.22 -10.27 16.76
C ILE A 261 -39.31 -9.10 17.10
N THR A 262 -38.34 -9.36 17.98
CA THR A 262 -37.28 -8.43 18.37
C THR A 262 -35.95 -9.05 17.97
N ILE A 263 -35.11 -8.29 17.26
CA ILE A 263 -33.77 -8.70 16.82
C ILE A 263 -32.76 -7.75 17.45
N ASP A 264 -31.82 -8.28 18.21
CA ASP A 264 -30.81 -7.51 18.93
C ASP A 264 -29.41 -7.81 18.40
N GLY A 265 -28.55 -6.79 18.49
CA GLY A 265 -27.17 -6.91 18.07
C GLY A 265 -26.35 -5.67 18.38
N MET A 266 -25.14 -5.66 17.84
CA MET A 266 -24.17 -4.58 17.98
C MET A 266 -23.78 -4.03 16.61
N TYR A 267 -23.42 -2.76 16.52
CA TYR A 267 -22.89 -2.15 15.30
C TYR A 267 -21.68 -1.27 15.57
N LYS A 268 -20.90 -1.02 14.50
CA LYS A 268 -19.79 -0.05 14.42
C LYS A 268 -19.93 0.77 13.14
N MET A 269 -19.41 2.00 13.12
CA MET A 269 -19.50 2.95 11.99
C MET A 269 -18.27 3.83 11.81
#